data_AF-A0A945Q0H3-F1
#
_entry.id   AF-A0A945Q0H3-F1
#
_cell.length_a   1.000
_cell.length_b   1.000
_cell.length_c   1.000
_cell.angle_alpha   90.00
_cell.angle_beta   90.00
_cell.angle_gamma   90.00
#
_symmetry.space_group_name_H-M   'P 1'
#
loop_
_entity.id
_entity.type
_entity.pdbx_description
1 polymer ?
#
loop_
_entity_poly.entity_id
_entity_poly.type
_entity_poly.pdbx_seq_one_letter_code
_entity_poly.pdbx_strand_id
1 'polypeptide(L)'
;MKKNAPISLIAVILNRLPYCLSSYVSCLLFLSVSSSADSSKPELTQQDILSMVEELSNWGRWGANDQLGAINLITPQKRRDAAQLVREGISVSLARDVETEPAADNPKPFVHTMLSDGQNLHAQWCSDNYSVSYHGFAHSHIDSLCHYVHQQTLYNGISSKVVTPEGATKLDIHNLKNGIFSRGILIDLPKLRGVNYLEPGTAVYPEDLDAWEKLTGLSISSGDVVLLYTGRWARRAAVGPWSGAQAGFHATSARWLKTRDIAVLGSDGGSEVSPSGIVGVSSPIHLLMLHAMGVHMLDNLDLEALSKTSRELSRWDFLLTVAPLSVKGGTGSPLNPIATF
;
A
#
# COMPACT_ATOMS: atom_id res chain seq x y z
N MET A 1 -24.62 -56.08 55.13
CA MET A 1 -25.37 -57.23 54.56
C MET A 1 -24.88 -57.40 53.13
N LYS A 2 -24.30 -58.55 52.74
CA LYS A 2 -24.94 -59.65 51.98
C LYS A 2 -25.81 -59.13 50.79
N LYS A 3 -25.69 -59.61 49.54
CA LYS A 3 -24.81 -60.63 48.92
C LYS A 3 -24.99 -60.60 47.37
N ASN A 4 -23.97 -61.08 46.63
CA ASN A 4 -24.08 -61.90 45.39
C ASN A 4 -24.60 -61.34 44.03
N ALA A 5 -23.71 -61.38 43.02
CA ALA A 5 -23.97 -61.92 41.66
C ALA A 5 -23.93 -63.48 41.70
N PRO A 6 -24.03 -64.34 40.63
CA PRO A 6 -23.60 -64.17 39.21
C PRO A 6 -24.37 -65.01 38.12
N ILE A 7 -23.73 -65.27 36.95
CA ILE A 7 -24.00 -66.34 35.92
C ILE A 7 -25.17 -66.05 34.94
N SER A 8 -25.13 -66.09 33.59
CA SER A 8 -24.30 -66.66 32.49
C SER A 8 -24.84 -67.96 31.82
N LEU A 9 -25.25 -67.88 30.53
CA LEU A 9 -25.23 -68.90 29.45
C LEU A 9 -25.87 -68.27 28.15
N ILE A 10 -25.17 -68.09 27.02
CA ILE A 10 -25.04 -69.01 25.85
C ILE A 10 -26.43 -69.51 25.36
N ALA A 11 -27.04 -68.91 24.33
CA ALA A 11 -27.10 -69.36 22.91
C ALA A 11 -28.13 -68.48 22.11
N VAL A 12 -28.32 -68.44 20.77
CA VAL A 12 -27.64 -68.99 19.57
C VAL A 12 -28.01 -68.17 18.28
N ILE A 13 -27.06 -68.10 17.33
CA ILE A 13 -27.10 -67.91 15.85
C ILE A 13 -28.45 -67.56 15.13
N LEU A 14 -28.50 -66.44 14.36
CA LEU A 14 -28.63 -66.44 12.87
C LEU A 14 -28.77 -65.05 12.19
N ASN A 15 -27.84 -64.79 11.26
CA ASN A 15 -27.94 -64.01 10.01
C ASN A 15 -28.75 -62.69 9.93
N ARG A 16 -28.03 -61.59 9.69
CA ARG A 16 -28.08 -60.83 8.41
C ARG A 16 -26.88 -59.88 8.26
N LEU A 17 -25.96 -60.23 7.36
CA LEU A 17 -25.04 -59.28 6.70
C LEU A 17 -25.85 -58.37 5.75
N PRO A 18 -25.38 -57.14 5.49
CA PRO A 18 -24.58 -56.94 4.27
C PRO A 18 -23.32 -56.06 4.42
N TYR A 19 -22.30 -56.42 3.63
CA TYR A 19 -21.26 -55.58 3.02
C TYR A 19 -20.59 -54.46 3.84
N CYS A 20 -19.38 -54.74 4.33
CA CYS A 20 -18.31 -53.76 4.41
C CYS A 20 -17.12 -54.28 3.61
N LEU A 21 -16.92 -53.76 2.39
CA LEU A 21 -15.81 -54.14 1.52
C LEU A 21 -14.55 -53.36 1.91
N SER A 22 -13.48 -54.10 2.15
CA SER A 22 -12.15 -53.53 2.38
C SER A 22 -11.65 -52.85 1.10
N SER A 23 -11.46 -51.53 1.17
CA SER A 23 -10.78 -50.76 0.14
C SER A 23 -9.42 -50.32 0.68
N TYR A 24 -8.34 -50.95 0.20
CA TYR A 24 -6.99 -50.49 0.47
C TYR A 24 -6.81 -49.07 -0.09
N VAL A 25 -6.49 -48.12 0.78
CA VAL A 25 -6.15 -46.74 0.37
C VAL A 25 -4.79 -46.78 -0.30
N SER A 26 -4.78 -46.87 -1.63
CA SER A 26 -3.58 -46.73 -2.44
C SER A 26 -3.11 -45.28 -2.38
N CYS A 27 -2.08 -45.01 -1.57
CA CYS A 27 -1.53 -43.67 -1.39
C CYS A 27 -0.73 -43.27 -2.65
N LEU A 28 -1.45 -42.71 -3.63
CA LEU A 28 -0.86 -42.13 -4.83
C LEU A 28 -0.15 -40.83 -4.46
N LEU A 29 1.18 -40.93 -4.28
CA LEU A 29 2.09 -39.78 -4.25
C LEU A 29 2.02 -39.05 -5.59
N PHE A 30 1.18 -38.02 -5.66
CA PHE A 30 1.28 -37.01 -6.71
C PHE A 30 2.57 -36.22 -6.50
N LEU A 31 3.64 -36.69 -7.13
CA LEU A 31 4.82 -35.87 -7.39
C LEU A 31 4.41 -34.75 -8.34
N SER A 32 4.02 -33.61 -7.77
CA SER A 32 3.88 -32.36 -8.52
C SER A 32 5.25 -31.97 -9.06
N VAL A 33 5.50 -32.28 -10.33
CA VAL A 33 6.64 -31.73 -11.06
C VAL A 33 6.36 -30.25 -11.25
N SER A 34 6.80 -29.44 -10.29
CA SER A 34 6.83 -27.99 -10.42
C SER A 34 7.76 -27.64 -11.57
N SER A 35 7.20 -27.39 -12.75
CA SER A 35 7.96 -26.86 -13.88
C SER A 35 8.29 -25.40 -13.58
N SER A 36 9.39 -25.20 -12.83
CA SER A 36 10.05 -23.91 -12.69
C SER A 36 10.69 -23.54 -14.03
N ALA A 37 9.85 -23.17 -15.00
CA ALA A 37 10.23 -22.36 -16.13
C ALA A 37 10.48 -20.93 -15.63
N ASP A 38 11.51 -20.78 -14.80
CA ASP A 38 12.02 -19.49 -14.38
C ASP A 38 12.76 -18.89 -15.57
N SER A 39 11.99 -18.24 -16.45
CA SER A 39 12.53 -17.33 -17.45
C SER A 39 13.07 -16.12 -16.68
N SER A 40 14.32 -16.24 -16.21
CA SER A 40 15.00 -15.23 -15.40
C SER A 40 14.83 -13.86 -16.04
N LYS A 41 13.97 -13.01 -15.46
CA LYS A 41 13.75 -11.65 -15.96
C LYS A 41 15.11 -10.93 -15.89
N PRO A 42 15.53 -10.21 -16.96
CA PRO A 42 16.84 -9.58 -16.98
C PRO A 42 16.97 -8.62 -15.80
N GLU A 43 18.04 -8.78 -15.02
CA GLU A 43 18.32 -7.92 -13.87
C GLU A 43 18.57 -6.48 -14.34
N LEU A 44 17.88 -5.52 -13.72
CA LEU A 44 18.08 -4.10 -14.01
C LEU A 44 19.35 -3.59 -13.33
N THR A 45 20.14 -2.84 -14.07
CA THR A 45 21.31 -2.13 -13.54
C THR A 45 20.94 -0.73 -13.05
N GLN A 46 21.85 -0.09 -12.30
CA GLN A 46 21.73 1.34 -11.99
C GLN A 46 21.58 2.20 -13.25
N GLN A 47 22.27 1.85 -14.34
CA GLN A 47 22.23 2.60 -15.59
C GLN A 47 20.84 2.51 -16.26
N ASP A 48 20.17 1.35 -16.18
CA ASP A 48 18.81 1.20 -16.69
C ASP A 48 17.84 2.11 -15.94
N ILE A 49 17.99 2.25 -14.62
CA ILE A 49 17.17 3.17 -13.82
C ILE A 49 17.47 4.63 -14.15
N LEU A 50 18.73 5.02 -14.37
CA LEU A 50 19.07 6.37 -14.82
C LEU A 50 18.44 6.69 -16.19
N SER A 51 18.50 5.75 -17.14
CA SER A 51 17.81 5.89 -18.42
C SER A 51 16.28 5.94 -18.26
N MET A 52 15.69 5.24 -17.28
CA MET A 52 14.27 5.35 -16.95
C MET A 52 13.89 6.70 -16.31
N VAL A 53 14.79 7.37 -15.58
CA VAL A 53 14.56 8.74 -15.07
C VAL A 53 14.41 9.73 -16.23
N GLU A 54 15.24 9.59 -17.26
CA GLU A 54 15.14 10.41 -18.48
C GLU A 54 13.89 10.05 -19.31
N GLU A 55 13.71 8.76 -19.62
CA GLU A 55 12.59 8.23 -20.44
C GLU A 55 11.22 8.58 -19.86
N LEU A 56 11.04 8.42 -18.55
CA LEU A 56 9.74 8.57 -17.90
C LEU A 56 9.48 9.99 -17.40
N SER A 57 10.41 10.93 -17.61
CA SER A 57 10.30 12.29 -17.09
C SER A 57 8.98 12.99 -17.49
N ASN A 58 8.42 13.76 -16.55
CA ASN A 58 7.36 14.73 -16.81
C ASN A 58 7.88 16.19 -16.73
N TRP A 59 9.19 16.41 -16.65
CA TRP A 59 9.76 17.75 -16.48
C TRP A 59 9.37 18.66 -17.65
N GLY A 60 8.98 19.90 -17.34
CA GLY A 60 8.45 20.85 -18.30
C GLY A 60 7.03 20.57 -18.84
N ARG A 61 6.43 19.39 -18.60
CA ARG A 61 5.11 18.99 -19.15
C ARG A 61 3.99 19.97 -18.80
N TRP A 62 4.00 20.50 -17.59
CA TRP A 62 3.06 21.54 -17.11
C TRP A 62 3.73 22.91 -16.94
N GLY A 63 4.90 23.10 -17.57
CA GLY A 63 5.69 24.33 -17.54
C GLY A 63 6.88 24.30 -16.57
N ALA A 64 7.89 25.12 -16.85
CA ALA A 64 9.17 25.16 -16.10
C ALA A 64 9.06 25.66 -14.64
N ASN A 65 7.90 26.18 -14.24
CA ASN A 65 7.60 26.62 -12.87
C ASN A 65 6.56 25.74 -12.17
N ASP A 66 6.14 24.63 -12.78
CA ASP A 66 5.22 23.68 -12.15
C ASP A 66 5.81 23.07 -10.88
N GLN A 67 4.94 22.91 -9.89
CA GLN A 67 5.23 22.32 -8.57
C GLN A 67 4.17 21.31 -8.13
N LEU A 68 3.16 21.04 -8.96
CA LEU A 68 2.09 20.09 -8.68
C LEU A 68 2.33 18.71 -9.31
N GLY A 69 3.14 18.65 -10.38
CA GLY A 69 3.41 17.40 -11.08
C GLY A 69 2.14 16.73 -11.60
N ALA A 70 2.02 15.44 -11.38
CA ALA A 70 0.91 14.64 -11.88
C ALA A 70 -0.45 14.98 -11.25
N ILE A 71 -0.51 15.80 -10.18
CA ILE A 71 -1.77 16.35 -9.65
C ILE A 71 -2.48 17.25 -10.68
N ASN A 72 -1.75 17.83 -11.64
CA ASN A 72 -2.32 18.58 -12.76
C ASN A 72 -3.27 17.74 -13.65
N LEU A 73 -3.20 16.40 -13.57
CA LEU A 73 -4.08 15.47 -14.30
C LEU A 73 -5.48 15.38 -13.67
N ILE A 74 -5.66 15.83 -12.43
CA ILE A 74 -6.93 15.77 -11.70
C ILE A 74 -7.80 16.99 -12.06
N THR A 75 -8.25 16.99 -13.32
CA THR A 75 -9.08 18.04 -13.92
C THR A 75 -10.44 18.17 -13.24
N PRO A 76 -11.14 19.33 -13.36
CA PRO A 76 -12.50 19.47 -12.85
C PRO A 76 -13.50 18.43 -13.38
N GLN A 77 -13.27 17.84 -14.57
CA GLN A 77 -14.07 16.72 -15.07
C GLN A 77 -13.76 15.45 -14.27
N LYS A 78 -12.48 15.08 -14.11
CA LYS A 78 -12.05 13.91 -13.34
C LYS A 78 -12.62 13.91 -11.91
N ARG A 79 -12.70 15.09 -11.27
CA ARG A 79 -13.31 15.25 -9.94
C ARG A 79 -14.82 14.94 -9.95
N ARG A 80 -15.56 15.37 -10.98
CA ARG A 80 -16.99 15.04 -11.12
C ARG A 80 -17.20 13.56 -11.39
N ASP A 81 -16.37 12.96 -12.25
CA ASP A 81 -16.45 11.53 -12.57
C ASP A 81 -16.20 10.68 -11.32
N ALA A 82 -15.20 11.06 -10.51
CA ALA A 82 -14.94 10.43 -9.22
C ALA A 82 -16.10 10.56 -8.23
N ALA A 83 -16.74 11.74 -8.15
CA ALA A 83 -17.89 11.94 -7.27
C ALA A 83 -19.10 11.05 -7.63
N GLN A 84 -19.26 10.67 -8.90
CA GLN A 84 -20.31 9.77 -9.37
C GLN A 84 -20.09 8.29 -8.97
N LEU A 85 -18.94 7.96 -8.39
CA LEU A 85 -18.66 6.62 -7.83
C LEU A 85 -19.31 6.41 -6.47
N VAL A 86 -19.75 7.49 -5.80
CA VAL A 86 -20.46 7.41 -4.52
C VAL A 86 -21.93 7.03 -4.76
N ARG A 87 -22.32 5.86 -4.24
CA ARG A 87 -23.60 5.19 -4.42
C ARG A 87 -24.12 4.65 -3.09
N GLU A 88 -23.27 3.99 -2.30
CA GLU A 88 -23.67 3.37 -1.04
C GLU A 88 -23.52 4.32 0.17
N GLY A 89 -22.69 5.36 0.06
CA GLY A 89 -22.35 6.27 1.16
C GLY A 89 -21.39 5.66 2.19
N ILE A 90 -20.67 4.60 1.82
CA ILE A 90 -19.77 3.87 2.73
C ILE A 90 -18.40 4.54 2.71
N SER A 91 -17.99 5.09 3.86
CA SER A 91 -16.68 5.72 4.04
C SER A 91 -15.72 4.78 4.76
N VAL A 92 -14.53 4.57 4.18
CA VAL A 92 -13.46 3.73 4.72
C VAL A 92 -12.22 4.59 4.97
N SER A 93 -11.77 4.60 6.23
CA SER A 93 -10.49 5.19 6.65
C SER A 93 -9.33 4.39 6.07
N LEU A 94 -8.36 5.07 5.45
CA LEU A 94 -7.11 4.46 4.96
C LEU A 94 -5.89 4.84 5.81
N ALA A 95 -6.09 5.58 6.92
CA ALA A 95 -5.06 5.73 7.95
C ALA A 95 -4.99 4.50 8.84
N ARG A 96 -3.75 4.15 9.21
CA ARG A 96 -3.47 3.33 10.39
C ARG A 96 -3.69 4.14 11.68
N ASP A 97 -4.03 3.44 12.76
CA ASP A 97 -3.89 3.99 14.11
C ASP A 97 -2.43 4.39 14.39
N VAL A 98 -2.24 5.47 15.15
CA VAL A 98 -0.90 6.01 15.45
C VAL A 98 -0.18 5.13 16.47
N GLU A 99 1.00 4.62 16.11
CA GLU A 99 1.82 3.80 17.00
C GLU A 99 2.76 4.66 17.86
N THR A 100 2.53 4.66 19.18
CA THR A 100 3.32 5.40 20.18
C THR A 100 4.49 4.61 20.76
N GLU A 101 4.53 3.29 20.54
CA GLU A 101 5.58 2.41 21.06
C GLU A 101 6.65 2.10 20.00
N PRO A 102 7.95 2.07 20.37
CA PRO A 102 9.02 1.65 19.46
C PRO A 102 8.87 0.19 19.01
N ALA A 103 9.10 -0.07 17.71
CA ALA A 103 9.13 -1.40 17.12
C ALA A 103 10.21 -1.50 16.03
N ALA A 104 10.45 -2.69 15.48
CA ALA A 104 11.46 -2.89 14.43
C ALA A 104 11.18 -2.04 13.17
N ASP A 105 9.92 -1.90 12.79
CA ASP A 105 9.43 -0.99 11.72
C ASP A 105 9.12 0.44 12.23
N ASN A 106 9.05 0.65 13.54
CA ASN A 106 8.76 1.94 14.15
C ASN A 106 9.89 2.42 15.08
N PRO A 107 11.05 2.87 14.55
CA PRO A 107 12.16 3.37 15.35
C PRO A 107 11.94 4.81 15.88
N LYS A 108 10.89 5.49 15.43
CA LYS A 108 10.57 6.89 15.78
C LYS A 108 9.04 7.03 15.92
N PRO A 109 8.45 6.52 17.02
CA PRO A 109 7.01 6.50 17.20
C PRO A 109 6.37 7.88 17.29
N PHE A 110 5.04 7.89 17.14
CA PHE A 110 4.21 9.06 17.38
C PHE A 110 4.32 9.48 18.85
N VAL A 111 4.50 10.76 19.11
CA VAL A 111 4.49 11.28 20.49
C VAL A 111 3.19 12.03 20.72
N HIS A 112 2.39 11.51 21.65
CA HIS A 112 1.20 12.19 22.20
C HIS A 112 1.53 12.66 23.61
N THR A 113 1.35 13.95 23.88
CA THR A 113 1.52 14.52 25.21
C THR A 113 0.30 15.33 25.59
N MET A 114 -0.45 14.90 26.61
CA MET A 114 -1.49 15.72 27.22
C MET A 114 -0.85 16.96 27.88
N LEU A 115 -1.37 18.14 27.55
CA LEU A 115 -1.00 19.43 28.14
C LEU A 115 -1.98 19.82 29.26
N SER A 116 -3.22 19.37 29.17
CA SER A 116 -4.27 19.51 30.19
C SER A 116 -5.24 18.33 30.05
N ASP A 117 -5.67 17.73 31.18
CA ASP A 117 -6.55 16.57 31.21
C ASP A 117 -7.61 16.67 32.31
N GLY A 118 -8.65 15.82 32.21
CA GLY A 118 -9.83 15.85 33.08
C GLY A 118 -9.62 15.40 34.54
N GLN A 119 -8.42 14.92 34.92
CA GLN A 119 -8.11 14.66 36.33
C GLN A 119 -7.77 15.95 37.09
N ASN A 120 -7.38 17.01 36.39
CA ASN A 120 -7.26 18.33 36.97
C ASN A 120 -8.65 18.94 37.19
N LEU A 121 -9.14 18.89 38.42
CA LEU A 121 -10.46 19.42 38.83
C LEU A 121 -10.65 20.93 38.59
N HIS A 122 -9.59 21.65 38.23
CA HIS A 122 -9.63 23.07 37.85
C HIS A 122 -9.50 23.31 36.34
N ALA A 123 -9.22 22.27 35.54
CA ALA A 123 -9.17 22.38 34.09
C ALA A 123 -10.60 22.43 33.51
N GLN A 124 -10.87 23.47 32.72
CA GLN A 124 -12.09 23.57 31.91
C GLN A 124 -11.94 22.96 30.52
N TRP A 125 -10.71 22.69 30.10
CA TRP A 125 -10.35 22.23 28.76
C TRP A 125 -9.31 21.13 28.85
N CYS A 126 -9.48 20.07 28.08
CA CYS A 126 -8.40 19.14 27.76
C CYS A 126 -7.67 19.64 26.51
N SER A 127 -6.36 19.47 26.48
CA SER A 127 -5.52 19.84 25.33
C SER A 127 -4.28 18.97 25.29
N ASP A 128 -3.72 18.80 24.10
CA ASP A 128 -2.58 17.94 23.84
C ASP A 128 -1.65 18.53 22.78
N ASN A 129 -0.49 17.88 22.64
CA ASN A 129 0.49 18.11 21.60
C ASN A 129 0.81 16.79 20.90
N TYR A 130 1.01 16.85 19.59
CA TYR A 130 1.44 15.73 18.76
C TYR A 130 2.80 16.03 18.13
N SER A 131 3.72 15.08 18.16
CA SER A 131 4.98 15.13 17.39
C SER A 131 5.11 13.89 16.52
N VAL A 132 5.48 14.08 15.25
CA VAL A 132 5.43 13.04 14.21
C VAL A 132 6.70 13.07 13.38
N SER A 133 7.33 11.91 13.19
CA SER A 133 8.45 11.71 12.25
C SER A 133 7.97 10.88 11.06
N TYR A 134 7.45 11.52 10.02
CA TYR A 134 7.09 10.85 8.75
C TYR A 134 8.34 10.52 7.91
N HIS A 135 8.16 9.85 6.76
CA HIS A 135 9.19 9.17 5.95
C HIS A 135 9.76 7.89 6.59
N GLY A 136 8.93 7.21 7.39
CA GLY A 136 9.20 5.89 7.96
C GLY A 136 7.93 5.04 8.02
N PHE A 137 8.04 3.75 8.34
CA PHE A 137 6.93 2.79 8.22
C PHE A 137 5.82 2.90 9.29
N ALA A 138 5.92 3.85 10.20
CA ALA A 138 5.09 3.92 11.41
C ALA A 138 3.69 4.55 11.19
N HIS A 139 3.54 5.41 10.19
CA HIS A 139 2.38 6.29 10.05
C HIS A 139 1.94 6.38 8.59
N SER A 140 0.63 6.42 8.33
CA SER A 140 0.10 6.73 7.00
C SER A 140 0.39 8.18 6.64
N HIS A 141 1.13 8.40 5.55
CA HIS A 141 1.56 9.74 5.14
C HIS A 141 1.57 9.90 3.62
N ILE A 142 1.69 11.16 3.18
CA ILE A 142 1.95 11.52 1.79
C ILE A 142 3.32 12.19 1.66
N ASP A 143 4.04 11.82 0.61
CA ASP A 143 5.30 12.40 0.22
C ASP A 143 5.09 13.55 -0.75
N SER A 144 5.71 14.69 -0.45
CA SER A 144 5.78 15.82 -1.36
C SER A 144 6.95 15.68 -2.33
N LEU A 145 6.90 16.36 -3.48
CA LEU A 145 7.94 16.25 -4.51
C LEU A 145 9.33 16.79 -4.09
N CYS A 146 9.45 17.43 -2.91
CA CYS A 146 10.72 17.77 -2.28
C CYS A 146 11.31 16.67 -1.38
N HIS A 147 10.61 15.55 -1.15
CA HIS A 147 11.09 14.45 -0.29
C HIS A 147 12.35 13.77 -0.87
N TYR A 148 12.32 13.41 -2.16
CA TYR A 148 13.37 12.58 -2.77
C TYR A 148 14.33 13.39 -3.65
N VAL A 149 15.60 13.52 -3.20
CA VAL A 149 16.68 14.19 -3.94
C VAL A 149 17.46 13.19 -4.79
N HIS A 150 17.65 13.51 -6.06
CA HIS A 150 18.54 12.76 -6.96
C HIS A 150 19.48 13.71 -7.69
N GLN A 151 20.79 13.41 -7.70
CA GLN A 151 21.82 14.23 -8.36
C GLN A 151 21.72 15.74 -8.08
N GLN A 152 21.50 16.12 -6.80
CA GLN A 152 21.31 17.52 -6.35
C GLN A 152 20.09 18.25 -6.95
N THR A 153 19.14 17.51 -7.50
CA THR A 153 17.88 18.02 -8.07
C THR A 153 16.67 17.28 -7.53
N LEU A 154 15.52 17.93 -7.66
CA LEU A 154 14.17 17.48 -7.36
C LEU A 154 13.37 17.44 -8.67
N TYR A 155 12.08 17.13 -8.58
CA TYR A 155 11.16 17.25 -9.72
C TYR A 155 11.29 18.60 -10.47
N ASN A 156 11.09 18.55 -11.78
CA ASN A 156 11.16 19.68 -12.71
C ASN A 156 12.53 20.38 -12.75
N GLY A 157 13.62 19.68 -12.43
CA GLY A 157 14.99 20.21 -12.44
C GLY A 157 15.29 21.22 -11.33
N ILE A 158 14.41 21.33 -10.33
CA ILE A 158 14.58 22.27 -9.21
C ILE A 158 15.78 21.81 -8.37
N SER A 159 16.75 22.69 -8.14
CA SER A 159 17.92 22.35 -7.30
C SER A 159 17.48 21.99 -5.88
N SER A 160 18.05 20.92 -5.32
CA SER A 160 17.75 20.46 -3.95
C SER A 160 18.10 21.48 -2.86
N LYS A 161 18.89 22.52 -3.18
CA LYS A 161 19.20 23.64 -2.28
C LYS A 161 17.98 24.47 -1.85
N VAL A 162 16.81 24.26 -2.47
CA VAL A 162 15.53 24.85 -2.00
C VAL A 162 15.02 24.23 -0.70
N VAL A 163 15.56 23.08 -0.28
CA VAL A 163 15.26 22.40 0.98
C VAL A 163 16.38 22.71 1.97
N THR A 164 16.04 23.43 3.04
CA THR A 164 16.99 23.91 4.06
C THR A 164 16.52 23.46 5.46
N PRO A 165 17.29 23.72 6.55
CA PRO A 165 16.83 23.46 7.92
C PRO A 165 15.51 24.15 8.29
N GLU A 166 15.17 25.24 7.60
CA GLU A 166 13.91 26.01 7.75
C GLU A 166 12.75 25.41 6.93
N GLY A 167 12.99 24.39 6.11
CA GLY A 167 12.01 23.69 5.28
C GLY A 167 12.24 23.84 3.77
N ALA A 168 11.31 23.30 2.98
CA ALA A 168 11.31 23.37 1.52
C ALA A 168 10.64 24.65 0.99
N THR A 169 11.39 25.50 0.28
CA THR A 169 10.87 26.74 -0.34
C THR A 169 10.16 26.52 -1.69
N LYS A 170 10.25 25.30 -2.24
CA LYS A 170 9.54 24.81 -3.41
C LYS A 170 9.17 23.33 -3.21
N LEU A 171 8.17 22.87 -3.96
CA LEU A 171 7.72 21.46 -3.98
C LEU A 171 7.27 20.93 -2.60
N ASP A 172 6.91 21.82 -1.68
CA ASP A 172 6.45 21.50 -0.33
C ASP A 172 4.99 21.04 -0.30
N ILE A 173 4.60 20.39 0.79
CA ILE A 173 3.27 19.80 0.94
C ILE A 173 2.14 20.86 0.94
N HIS A 174 2.47 22.13 1.21
CA HIS A 174 1.52 23.24 1.10
C HIS A 174 0.93 23.41 -0.31
N ASN A 175 1.62 22.96 -1.36
CA ASN A 175 1.07 22.93 -2.72
C ASN A 175 -0.19 22.05 -2.83
N LEU A 176 -0.33 21.05 -1.96
CA LEU A 176 -1.50 20.14 -1.91
C LEU A 176 -2.60 20.57 -0.93
N LYS A 177 -2.56 21.79 -0.36
CA LYS A 177 -3.56 22.28 0.62
C LYS A 177 -5.02 22.27 0.15
N ASN A 178 -5.25 22.22 -1.16
CA ASN A 178 -6.60 22.13 -1.75
C ASN A 178 -7.14 20.69 -1.79
N GLY A 179 -6.36 19.72 -1.33
CA GLY A 179 -6.69 18.30 -1.31
C GLY A 179 -6.61 17.61 -2.67
N ILE A 180 -6.54 16.29 -2.62
CA ILE A 180 -6.74 15.40 -3.75
C ILE A 180 -8.14 14.82 -3.62
N PHE A 181 -8.88 14.85 -4.72
CA PHE A 181 -10.26 14.37 -4.81
C PHE A 181 -10.37 13.80 -6.22
N SER A 182 -10.23 12.48 -6.35
CA SER A 182 -10.18 11.79 -7.64
C SER A 182 -10.65 10.34 -7.48
N ARG A 183 -10.69 9.59 -8.57
CA ARG A 183 -10.97 8.15 -8.52
C ARG A 183 -9.75 7.43 -7.93
N GLY A 184 -9.94 6.78 -6.80
CA GLY A 184 -9.01 5.79 -6.27
C GLY A 184 -9.30 4.43 -6.88
N ILE A 185 -8.25 3.65 -7.11
CA ILE A 185 -8.32 2.26 -7.60
C ILE A 185 -7.46 1.39 -6.68
N LEU A 186 -8.07 0.36 -6.12
CA LEU A 186 -7.36 -0.68 -5.36
C LEU A 186 -6.84 -1.77 -6.30
N ILE A 187 -5.57 -2.16 -6.10
CA ILE A 187 -4.96 -3.37 -6.65
C ILE A 187 -4.71 -4.33 -5.50
N ASP A 188 -5.55 -5.37 -5.38
CA ASP A 188 -5.53 -6.35 -4.28
C ASP A 188 -4.72 -7.60 -4.70
N LEU A 189 -3.40 -7.53 -4.49
CA LEU A 189 -2.47 -8.62 -4.82
C LEU A 189 -2.71 -9.91 -4.01
N PRO A 190 -3.02 -9.85 -2.70
CA PRO A 190 -3.44 -11.04 -1.93
C PRO A 190 -4.64 -11.76 -2.56
N LYS A 191 -5.67 -11.01 -2.99
CA LYS A 191 -6.81 -11.59 -3.74
C LYS A 191 -6.38 -12.19 -5.08
N LEU A 192 -5.57 -11.48 -5.87
CA LEU A 192 -5.13 -11.95 -7.18
C LEU A 192 -4.34 -13.26 -7.09
N ARG A 193 -3.47 -13.39 -6.08
CA ARG A 193 -2.57 -14.53 -5.89
C ARG A 193 -3.14 -15.62 -4.96
N GLY A 194 -4.32 -15.43 -4.37
CA GLY A 194 -4.98 -16.41 -3.50
C GLY A 194 -4.29 -16.61 -2.15
N VAL A 195 -3.68 -15.56 -1.60
CA VAL A 195 -2.92 -15.58 -0.34
C VAL A 195 -3.48 -14.56 0.66
N ASN A 196 -3.11 -14.68 1.94
CA ASN A 196 -3.50 -13.71 2.98
C ASN A 196 -2.71 -12.39 2.86
N TYR A 197 -1.43 -12.48 2.49
CA TYR A 197 -0.50 -11.37 2.31
C TYR A 197 0.68 -11.82 1.45
N LEU A 198 1.43 -10.85 0.90
CA LEU A 198 2.71 -11.09 0.21
C LEU A 198 3.85 -11.06 1.23
N GLU A 199 4.81 -11.98 1.10
CA GLU A 199 5.98 -11.98 1.97
C GLU A 199 6.97 -10.86 1.61
N PRO A 200 7.74 -10.32 2.57
CA PRO A 200 8.80 -9.35 2.31
C PRO A 200 9.77 -9.82 1.21
N GLY A 201 10.15 -8.91 0.29
CA GLY A 201 10.92 -9.23 -0.90
C GLY A 201 10.08 -9.72 -2.10
N THR A 202 8.77 -9.88 -1.96
CA THR A 202 7.89 -10.24 -3.09
C THR A 202 7.69 -9.06 -4.04
N ALA A 203 8.20 -9.19 -5.26
CA ALA A 203 8.03 -8.21 -6.32
C ALA A 203 6.66 -8.29 -7.01
N VAL A 204 6.13 -7.12 -7.36
CA VAL A 204 4.92 -6.91 -8.18
C VAL A 204 5.32 -6.29 -9.52
N TYR A 205 5.10 -7.03 -10.60
CA TYR A 205 5.54 -6.70 -11.97
C TYR A 205 4.37 -6.21 -12.84
N PRO A 206 4.63 -5.61 -14.03
CA PRO A 206 3.59 -5.21 -14.97
C PRO A 206 2.54 -6.29 -15.26
N GLU A 207 2.97 -7.56 -15.33
CA GLU A 207 2.08 -8.67 -15.67
C GLU A 207 1.07 -8.98 -14.54
N ASP A 208 1.40 -8.72 -13.27
CA ASP A 208 0.44 -8.76 -12.16
C ASP A 208 -0.65 -7.70 -12.32
N LEU A 209 -0.27 -6.51 -12.81
CA LEU A 209 -1.14 -5.35 -12.94
C LEU A 209 -2.09 -5.50 -14.15
N ASP A 210 -1.57 -6.00 -15.28
CA ASP A 210 -2.41 -6.39 -16.43
C ASP A 210 -3.35 -7.56 -16.07
N ALA A 211 -2.89 -8.52 -15.25
CA ALA A 211 -3.75 -9.60 -14.74
C ALA A 211 -4.86 -9.07 -13.81
N TRP A 212 -4.58 -8.02 -13.01
CA TRP A 212 -5.57 -7.36 -12.17
C TRP A 212 -6.64 -6.60 -12.97
N GLU A 213 -6.23 -5.77 -13.95
CA GLU A 213 -7.17 -5.10 -14.86
C GLU A 213 -8.05 -6.13 -15.58
N LYS A 214 -7.45 -7.24 -16.07
CA LYS A 214 -8.20 -8.33 -16.71
C LYS A 214 -9.16 -9.07 -15.76
N LEU A 215 -8.78 -9.31 -14.50
CA LEU A 215 -9.62 -9.98 -13.51
C LEU A 215 -10.83 -9.13 -13.12
N THR A 216 -10.65 -7.82 -13.03
CA THR A 216 -11.65 -6.88 -12.52
C THR A 216 -12.49 -6.22 -13.60
N GLY A 217 -12.01 -6.20 -14.85
CA GLY A 217 -12.60 -5.43 -15.94
C GLY A 217 -12.39 -3.91 -15.80
N LEU A 218 -11.61 -3.46 -14.81
CA LEU A 218 -11.27 -2.06 -14.61
C LEU A 218 -10.12 -1.65 -15.54
N SER A 219 -10.16 -0.41 -15.99
CA SER A 219 -9.06 0.25 -16.69
C SER A 219 -8.63 1.48 -15.90
N ILE A 220 -7.34 1.51 -15.55
CA ILE A 220 -6.68 2.67 -14.96
C ILE A 220 -6.40 3.69 -16.07
N SER A 221 -6.58 4.97 -15.74
CA SER A 221 -6.65 6.07 -16.69
C SER A 221 -6.05 7.35 -16.10
N SER A 222 -5.79 8.34 -16.98
CA SER A 222 -5.15 9.59 -16.58
C SER A 222 -5.85 10.25 -15.38
N GLY A 223 -5.07 10.67 -14.39
CA GLY A 223 -5.56 11.32 -13.17
C GLY A 223 -6.13 10.39 -12.09
N ASP A 224 -6.08 9.05 -12.26
CA ASP A 224 -6.42 8.10 -11.19
C ASP A 224 -5.36 8.10 -10.07
N VAL A 225 -5.78 7.68 -8.87
CA VAL A 225 -4.90 7.32 -7.76
C VAL A 225 -4.84 5.79 -7.66
N VAL A 226 -3.64 5.22 -7.70
CA VAL A 226 -3.45 3.75 -7.67
C VAL A 226 -2.92 3.33 -6.31
N LEU A 227 -3.67 2.46 -5.62
CA LEU A 227 -3.33 1.94 -4.30
C LEU A 227 -3.01 0.43 -4.39
N LEU A 228 -1.78 0.05 -4.07
CA LEU A 228 -1.34 -1.35 -4.01
C LEU A 228 -1.54 -1.91 -2.59
N TYR A 229 -2.41 -2.90 -2.43
CA TYR A 229 -2.50 -3.68 -1.20
C TYR A 229 -1.64 -4.93 -1.30
N THR A 230 -0.67 -5.05 -0.39
CA THR A 230 0.24 -6.20 -0.27
C THR A 230 -0.13 -7.12 0.90
N GLY A 231 -0.94 -6.66 1.86
CA GLY A 231 -1.24 -7.36 3.10
C GLY A 231 -0.19 -7.13 4.20
N ARG A 232 0.58 -6.04 4.14
CA ARG A 232 1.70 -5.76 5.06
C ARG A 232 1.26 -5.82 6.53
N TRP A 233 0.14 -5.21 6.87
CA TRP A 233 -0.31 -5.12 8.27
C TRP A 233 -0.94 -6.42 8.77
N ALA A 234 -1.66 -7.16 7.91
CA ALA A 234 -2.08 -8.53 8.20
C ALA A 234 -0.88 -9.44 8.49
N ARG A 235 0.20 -9.31 7.70
CA ARG A 235 1.47 -10.03 7.93
C ARG A 235 2.13 -9.62 9.24
N ARG A 236 2.10 -8.32 9.59
CA ARG A 236 2.62 -7.80 10.87
C ARG A 236 1.84 -8.33 12.07
N ALA A 237 0.52 -8.36 11.99
CA ALA A 237 -0.34 -8.89 13.05
C ALA A 237 -0.11 -10.40 13.25
N ALA A 238 0.15 -11.15 12.17
CA ALA A 238 0.36 -12.60 12.22
C ALA A 238 1.78 -13.02 12.69
N VAL A 239 2.83 -12.27 12.32
CA VAL A 239 4.24 -12.69 12.48
C VAL A 239 5.04 -11.76 13.41
N GLY A 240 4.52 -10.58 13.72
CA GLY A 240 5.20 -9.53 14.47
C GLY A 240 5.91 -8.49 13.56
N PRO A 241 6.42 -7.39 14.16
CA PRO A 241 7.13 -6.33 13.45
C PRO A 241 8.48 -6.79 12.89
N TRP A 242 8.89 -6.22 11.76
CA TRP A 242 10.17 -6.49 11.11
C TRP A 242 10.70 -5.24 10.39
N SER A 243 11.95 -5.25 9.96
CA SER A 243 12.58 -4.13 9.24
C SER A 243 13.30 -4.57 7.96
N GLY A 244 13.67 -3.60 7.12
CA GLY A 244 14.47 -3.80 5.91
C GLY A 244 13.67 -4.26 4.69
N ALA A 245 13.17 -5.49 4.69
CA ALA A 245 12.50 -6.08 3.51
C ALA A 245 11.00 -5.72 3.44
N GLN A 246 10.44 -5.64 2.23
CA GLN A 246 8.99 -5.49 2.02
C GLN A 246 8.57 -5.98 0.63
N ALA A 247 7.29 -6.30 0.46
CA ALA A 247 6.68 -6.52 -0.85
C ALA A 247 6.31 -5.17 -1.49
N GLY A 248 6.26 -5.10 -2.83
CA GLY A 248 5.86 -3.89 -3.53
C GLY A 248 6.18 -3.92 -5.03
N PHE A 249 6.01 -2.79 -5.71
CA PHE A 249 6.31 -2.66 -7.13
C PHE A 249 7.79 -2.91 -7.43
N HIS A 250 8.06 -3.71 -8.45
CA HIS A 250 9.36 -3.77 -9.12
C HIS A 250 9.54 -2.55 -10.03
N ALA A 251 10.78 -2.10 -10.24
CA ALA A 251 11.07 -0.88 -11.02
C ALA A 251 10.45 -0.88 -12.43
N THR A 252 10.37 -2.05 -13.09
CA THR A 252 9.71 -2.20 -14.41
C THR A 252 8.26 -1.73 -14.43
N SER A 253 7.55 -1.78 -13.30
CA SER A 253 6.16 -1.34 -13.15
C SER A 253 6.01 0.18 -13.30
N ALA A 254 7.09 0.97 -13.21
CA ALA A 254 7.05 2.42 -13.45
C ALA A 254 6.63 2.76 -14.90
N ARG A 255 7.04 1.97 -15.91
CA ARG A 255 6.59 2.16 -17.30
C ARG A 255 5.08 1.94 -17.44
N TRP A 256 4.59 0.87 -16.81
CA TRP A 256 3.16 0.52 -16.79
C TRP A 256 2.32 1.62 -16.16
N LEU A 257 2.78 2.19 -15.03
CA LEU A 257 2.13 3.32 -14.35
C LEU A 257 2.20 4.61 -15.18
N LYS A 258 3.34 4.92 -15.82
CA LYS A 258 3.49 6.06 -16.75
C LYS A 258 2.51 5.98 -17.92
N THR A 259 2.33 4.82 -18.54
CA THR A 259 1.40 4.67 -19.70
C THR A 259 -0.06 4.90 -19.34
N ARG A 260 -0.43 4.74 -18.06
CA ARG A 260 -1.78 5.01 -17.52
C ARG A 260 -1.93 6.43 -16.95
N ASP A 261 -0.83 7.18 -16.89
CA ASP A 261 -0.79 8.61 -16.55
C ASP A 261 -1.45 8.91 -15.18
N ILE A 262 -1.07 8.13 -14.16
CA ILE A 262 -1.61 8.24 -12.81
C ILE A 262 -1.21 9.56 -12.13
N ALA A 263 -2.05 10.08 -11.24
CA ALA A 263 -1.74 11.31 -10.49
C ALA A 263 -1.00 11.07 -9.17
N VAL A 264 -1.31 9.95 -8.50
CA VAL A 264 -0.78 9.58 -7.19
C VAL A 264 -0.62 8.05 -7.14
N LEU A 265 0.48 7.59 -6.55
CA LEU A 265 0.70 6.18 -6.22
C LEU A 265 0.54 6.00 -4.71
N GLY A 266 0.18 4.81 -4.24
CA GLY A 266 0.24 4.50 -2.82
C GLY A 266 0.22 3.01 -2.53
N SER A 267 0.48 2.65 -1.27
CA SER A 267 0.41 1.28 -0.80
C SER A 267 0.23 1.16 0.71
N ASP A 268 0.06 -0.07 1.19
CA ASP A 268 0.14 -0.41 2.60
C ASP A 268 1.58 -0.56 3.14
N GLY A 269 2.60 -0.10 2.40
CA GLY A 269 4.00 -0.09 2.81
C GLY A 269 4.76 1.08 2.17
N GLY A 270 6.03 0.86 1.82
CA GLY A 270 6.87 1.84 1.11
C GLY A 270 6.74 1.79 -0.41
N SER A 271 5.62 1.29 -0.93
CA SER A 271 5.24 1.13 -2.36
C SER A 271 6.13 0.23 -3.25
N GLU A 272 7.43 0.10 -2.98
CA GLU A 272 8.39 -0.67 -3.77
C GLU A 272 8.88 -1.93 -3.06
N VAL A 273 9.29 -2.95 -3.82
CA VAL A 273 9.92 -4.14 -3.23
C VAL A 273 11.28 -3.78 -2.61
N SER A 274 11.54 -4.30 -1.41
CA SER A 274 12.84 -4.21 -0.74
C SER A 274 13.33 -5.61 -0.34
N PRO A 275 14.58 -6.00 -0.66
CA PRO A 275 15.56 -5.24 -1.46
C PRO A 275 15.09 -5.06 -2.91
N SER A 276 15.53 -3.98 -3.56
CA SER A 276 15.13 -3.62 -4.93
C SER A 276 15.64 -4.58 -6.02
N GLY A 277 16.65 -5.39 -5.70
CA GLY A 277 17.41 -6.18 -6.66
C GLY A 277 18.44 -5.39 -7.50
N ILE A 278 18.51 -4.07 -7.33
CA ILE A 278 19.30 -3.18 -8.19
C ILE A 278 20.48 -2.60 -7.42
N VAL A 279 21.70 -3.01 -7.79
CA VAL A 279 22.92 -2.53 -7.16
C VAL A 279 23.02 -1.01 -7.28
N GLY A 280 23.20 -0.32 -6.15
CA GLY A 280 23.31 1.14 -6.10
C GLY A 280 21.99 1.92 -6.12
N VAL A 281 20.83 1.26 -6.20
CA VAL A 281 19.51 1.92 -6.19
C VAL A 281 18.57 1.21 -5.21
N SER A 282 18.45 1.73 -3.98
CA SER A 282 17.57 1.14 -2.96
C SER A 282 16.08 1.35 -3.24
N SER A 283 15.72 2.52 -3.76
CA SER A 283 14.34 3.00 -3.88
C SER A 283 14.01 3.47 -5.29
N PRO A 284 13.92 2.56 -6.27
CA PRO A 284 13.71 2.92 -7.67
C PRO A 284 12.33 3.50 -7.94
N ILE A 285 11.28 3.13 -7.20
CA ILE A 285 9.93 3.67 -7.44
C ILE A 285 9.84 5.09 -6.90
N HIS A 286 10.35 5.37 -5.70
CA HIS A 286 10.41 6.75 -5.19
C HIS A 286 11.15 7.69 -6.15
N LEU A 287 12.29 7.26 -6.67
CA LEU A 287 13.05 8.00 -7.69
C LEU A 287 12.22 8.26 -8.97
N LEU A 288 11.54 7.25 -9.50
CA LEU A 288 10.80 7.38 -10.75
C LEU A 288 9.46 8.13 -10.57
N MET A 289 8.77 7.95 -9.46
CA MET A 289 7.50 8.62 -9.15
C MET A 289 7.71 10.07 -8.77
N LEU A 290 8.39 10.33 -7.64
CA LEU A 290 8.51 11.69 -7.09
C LEU A 290 9.39 12.57 -7.98
N HIS A 291 10.59 12.10 -8.32
CA HIS A 291 11.59 12.93 -9.00
C HIS A 291 11.38 12.98 -10.52
N ALA A 292 11.28 11.85 -11.22
CA ALA A 292 11.11 11.87 -12.69
C ALA A 292 9.68 12.29 -13.10
N MET A 293 8.66 11.64 -12.55
CA MET A 293 7.26 11.82 -12.99
C MET A 293 6.48 12.90 -12.24
N GLY A 294 6.93 13.39 -11.08
CA GLY A 294 6.15 14.32 -10.26
C GLY A 294 4.86 13.70 -9.69
N VAL A 295 4.85 12.37 -9.52
CA VAL A 295 3.76 11.60 -8.90
C VAL A 295 4.01 11.56 -7.40
N HIS A 296 3.07 12.09 -6.62
CA HIS A 296 3.12 12.03 -5.16
C HIS A 296 2.82 10.60 -4.68
N MET A 297 3.35 10.23 -3.52
CA MET A 297 3.25 8.87 -2.97
C MET A 297 2.52 8.84 -1.62
N LEU A 298 1.63 7.86 -1.44
CA LEU A 298 0.89 7.60 -0.21
C LEU A 298 1.37 6.30 0.42
N ASP A 299 2.16 6.42 1.47
CA ASP A 299 2.86 5.29 2.07
C ASP A 299 2.28 4.88 3.42
N ASN A 300 2.40 3.58 3.73
CA ASN A 300 1.96 2.94 4.97
C ASN A 300 0.46 3.15 5.27
N LEU A 301 -0.38 3.11 4.24
CA LEU A 301 -1.85 3.14 4.40
C LEU A 301 -2.36 1.87 5.10
N ASP A 302 -3.51 1.97 5.76
CA ASP A 302 -4.33 0.78 6.04
C ASP A 302 -5.26 0.52 4.84
N LEU A 303 -5.00 -0.57 4.12
CA LEU A 303 -5.81 -0.98 2.97
C LEU A 303 -6.57 -2.29 3.23
N GLU A 304 -6.53 -2.84 4.45
CA GLU A 304 -7.22 -4.10 4.77
C GLU A 304 -8.74 -3.90 4.84
N ALA A 305 -9.18 -2.84 5.53
CA ALA A 305 -10.58 -2.45 5.53
C ALA A 305 -11.10 -2.11 4.12
N LEU A 306 -10.27 -1.47 3.30
CA LEU A 306 -10.60 -1.15 1.90
C LEU A 306 -10.72 -2.40 1.02
N SER A 307 -9.76 -3.33 1.14
CA SER A 307 -9.78 -4.63 0.47
C SER A 307 -11.04 -5.40 0.83
N LYS A 308 -11.38 -5.48 2.11
CA LYS A 308 -12.62 -6.12 2.58
C LYS A 308 -13.87 -5.49 1.98
N THR A 309 -14.04 -4.17 2.10
CA THR A 309 -15.21 -3.46 1.54
C THR A 309 -15.31 -3.64 0.02
N SER A 310 -14.18 -3.56 -0.69
CA SER A 310 -14.13 -3.76 -2.15
C SER A 310 -14.46 -5.20 -2.55
N ARG A 311 -14.07 -6.20 -1.74
CA ARG A 311 -14.44 -7.62 -1.91
C ARG A 311 -15.94 -7.84 -1.72
N GLU A 312 -16.53 -7.23 -0.69
CA GLU A 312 -17.97 -7.33 -0.39
C GLU A 312 -18.83 -6.66 -1.48
N LEU A 313 -18.43 -5.47 -1.95
CA LEU A 313 -19.11 -4.75 -3.04
C LEU A 313 -18.76 -5.25 -4.45
N SER A 314 -17.74 -6.11 -4.58
CA SER A 314 -17.13 -6.50 -5.86
C SER A 314 -16.72 -5.30 -6.75
N ARG A 315 -16.30 -4.20 -6.12
CA ARG A 315 -15.94 -2.93 -6.78
C ARG A 315 -14.62 -2.41 -6.21
N TRP A 316 -13.66 -2.11 -7.09
CA TRP A 316 -12.29 -1.70 -6.70
C TRP A 316 -11.98 -0.24 -7.03
N ASP A 317 -12.96 0.50 -7.56
CA ASP A 317 -12.90 1.93 -7.75
C ASP A 317 -13.92 2.70 -6.90
N PHE A 318 -13.48 3.84 -6.40
CA PHE A 318 -14.17 4.65 -5.39
C PHE A 318 -13.75 6.10 -5.50
N LEU A 319 -14.52 7.01 -4.90
CA LEU A 319 -14.04 8.36 -4.66
C LEU A 319 -12.94 8.30 -3.58
N LEU A 320 -11.74 8.81 -3.86
CA LEU A 320 -10.69 8.98 -2.87
C LEU A 320 -10.54 10.47 -2.55
N THR A 321 -10.66 10.80 -1.26
CA THR A 321 -10.33 12.13 -0.72
C THR A 321 -9.06 12.05 0.13
N VAL A 322 -8.09 12.91 -0.16
CA VAL A 322 -6.78 12.98 0.50
C VAL A 322 -6.55 14.42 0.91
N ALA A 323 -6.43 14.70 2.21
CA ALA A 323 -6.29 16.05 2.73
C ALA A 323 -5.05 16.14 3.64
N PRO A 324 -3.86 16.43 3.09
CA PRO A 324 -2.68 16.68 3.91
C PRO A 324 -2.82 17.98 4.70
N LEU A 325 -2.13 18.06 5.84
CA LEU A 325 -2.00 19.29 6.60
C LEU A 325 -1.27 20.35 5.76
N SER A 326 -1.77 21.59 5.81
CA SER A 326 -1.25 22.73 5.04
C SER A 326 0.06 23.29 5.64
N VAL A 327 1.08 22.45 5.76
CA VAL A 327 2.40 22.80 6.34
C VAL A 327 3.31 23.40 5.27
N LYS A 328 3.60 24.71 5.38
CA LYS A 328 4.64 25.36 4.57
C LYS A 328 6.01 24.78 4.93
N GLY A 329 6.83 24.50 3.93
CA GLY A 329 8.15 23.90 4.11
C GLY A 329 8.15 22.39 4.39
N GLY A 330 6.99 21.76 4.57
CA GLY A 330 6.88 20.34 4.89
C GLY A 330 7.24 19.45 3.70
N THR A 331 8.02 18.38 3.95
CA THR A 331 8.39 17.37 2.95
C THR A 331 7.32 16.29 2.74
N GLY A 332 6.27 16.32 3.55
CA GLY A 332 5.14 15.42 3.53
C GLY A 332 4.14 15.79 4.62
N SER A 333 3.12 14.96 4.83
CA SER A 333 2.18 15.12 5.94
C SER A 333 1.67 13.75 6.39
N PRO A 334 1.47 13.50 7.70
CA PRO A 334 0.54 12.46 8.13
C PRO A 334 -0.88 12.84 7.70
N LEU A 335 -1.73 11.86 7.43
CA LEU A 335 -3.14 12.12 7.08
C LEU A 335 -4.04 10.89 7.26
N ASN A 336 -5.35 11.12 7.14
CA ASN A 336 -6.32 10.07 6.88
C ASN A 336 -6.94 10.24 5.48
N PRO A 337 -6.51 9.46 4.47
CA PRO A 337 -7.21 9.40 3.20
C PRO A 337 -8.50 8.60 3.37
N ILE A 338 -9.60 9.06 2.78
CA ILE A 338 -10.92 8.41 2.88
C ILE A 338 -11.32 7.90 1.50
N ALA A 339 -11.55 6.59 1.40
CA ALA A 339 -12.27 5.99 0.27
C ALA A 339 -13.78 6.07 0.54
N THR A 340 -14.55 6.52 -0.45
CA THR A 340 -16.02 6.60 -0.36
C THR A 340 -16.65 5.83 -1.52
N PHE A 341 -17.48 4.85 -1.16
CA PHE A 341 -18.29 4.03 -2.05
C PHE A 341 -19.74 4.51 -2.05
#